data_AF-A0A6H2NIE5-F1
#
_entry.id   AF-A0A6H2NIE5-F1
#
_cell.length_a   1.000
_cell.length_b   1.000
_cell.length_c   1.000
_cell.angle_alpha   90.00
_cell.angle_beta   90.00
_cell.angle_gamma   90.00
#
_symmetry.space_group_name_H-M   'P 1'
#
loop_
_entity.id
_entity.type
_entity.pdbx_description
1 polymer ?
#
loop_
_entity_poly.entity_id
_entity_poly.type
_entity_poly.pdbx_seq_one_letter_code
_entity_poly.pdbx_strand_id
1 'polypeptide(L)'
;MKMSLSPKQSGLGSALMAGAIVGLAVIAHPGRAEFSIAYCDGAAFATNIYRAGDPESPSSDLTMRIFSRADGVVFLNTLANRAPNPEGYAYSNIYGENQWELFIPNSESLQCTLSRDGTVIDNGTVTMRELPSGD
;
A
#
# COMPACT_ATOMS: atom_id res chain seq x y z
N MET A 1 18.13 18.05 69.49
CA MET A 1 19.55 17.92 69.07
C MET A 1 19.65 16.69 68.18
N LYS A 2 19.73 16.86 66.84
CA LYS A 2 20.97 16.77 66.02
C LYS A 2 21.74 15.47 66.27
N MET A 3 21.63 14.48 65.37
CA MET A 3 22.62 14.05 64.34
C MET A 3 23.07 12.61 64.71
N SER A 4 23.44 11.66 63.86
CA SER A 4 23.86 11.62 62.46
C SER A 4 23.69 10.18 61.93
N LEU A 5 23.52 10.05 60.62
CA LEU A 5 23.58 8.82 59.83
C LEU A 5 24.97 8.18 59.84
N SER A 6 25.05 6.86 59.66
CA SER A 6 25.69 6.30 58.46
C SER A 6 25.28 4.86 58.13
N PRO A 7 25.27 4.50 56.84
CA PRO A 7 24.67 3.28 56.30
C PRO A 7 25.73 2.21 55.97
N LYS A 8 25.30 0.93 55.84
CA LYS A 8 26.07 -0.07 55.11
C LYS A 8 25.45 -0.32 53.73
N GLN A 9 26.35 -0.20 52.77
CA GLN A 9 26.25 -0.10 51.33
C GLN A 9 26.28 -1.49 50.66
N SER A 10 26.00 -1.48 49.36
CA SER A 10 26.10 -2.55 48.33
C SER A 10 24.87 -3.44 48.18
N GLY A 11 24.25 -3.55 47.00
CA GLY A 11 24.76 -3.30 45.66
C GLY A 11 23.73 -2.67 44.73
N LEU A 12 24.23 -1.71 43.94
CA LEU A 12 23.67 -1.30 42.66
C LEU A 12 23.66 -2.49 41.69
N GLY A 13 22.66 -2.50 40.83
CA GLY A 13 22.59 -3.27 39.60
C GLY A 13 21.22 -3.05 38.98
N SER A 14 20.99 -1.85 38.45
CA SER A 14 20.86 -1.65 36.99
C SER A 14 19.65 -2.41 36.44
N ALA A 15 18.50 -1.75 36.37
CA ALA A 15 18.10 -0.93 35.22
C ALA A 15 17.63 -1.77 34.03
N LEU A 16 16.36 -1.52 33.68
CA LEU A 16 15.84 -1.45 32.32
C LEU A 16 16.23 -2.60 31.37
N MET A 17 15.33 -3.58 31.27
CA MET A 17 15.01 -4.16 29.98
C MET A 17 13.52 -3.97 29.73
N ALA A 18 13.16 -2.72 29.45
CA ALA A 18 12.11 -2.46 28.49
C ALA A 18 12.60 -3.07 27.17
N GLY A 19 12.25 -4.34 26.97
CA GLY A 19 12.39 -4.99 25.67
C GLY A 19 11.42 -4.31 24.73
N ALA A 20 11.83 -3.16 24.21
CA ALA A 20 11.31 -2.64 22.97
C ALA A 20 11.55 -3.75 21.95
N ILE A 21 10.52 -4.54 21.70
CA ILE A 21 10.40 -5.30 20.46
C ILE A 21 10.27 -4.20 19.41
N VAL A 22 11.42 -3.67 18.98
CA VAL A 22 11.56 -3.06 17.67
C VAL A 22 11.37 -4.25 16.73
N GLY A 23 10.10 -4.59 16.52
CA GLY A 23 9.73 -5.36 15.35
C GLY A 23 10.31 -4.56 14.21
N LEU A 24 11.30 -5.13 13.55
CA LEU A 24 11.70 -4.73 12.22
C LEU A 24 10.41 -4.75 11.41
N ALA A 25 9.71 -3.62 11.38
CA ALA A 25 8.79 -3.33 10.32
C ALA A 25 9.69 -3.34 9.11
N VAL A 26 9.71 -4.49 8.43
CA VAL A 26 10.07 -4.52 7.02
C VAL A 26 9.10 -3.50 6.44
N ILE A 27 9.58 -2.26 6.28
CA ILE A 27 8.91 -1.27 5.46
C ILE A 27 9.06 -1.85 4.07
N ALA A 28 8.19 -2.82 3.77
CA ALA A 28 7.96 -3.31 2.46
C ALA A 28 7.46 -2.08 1.73
N HIS A 29 8.38 -1.37 1.08
CA HIS A 29 8.03 -0.65 -0.13
C HIS A 29 7.22 -1.66 -0.90
N PRO A 30 5.94 -1.39 -1.19
CA PRO A 30 5.06 -2.39 -1.76
C PRO A 30 5.77 -2.86 -3.01
N GLY A 31 6.29 -4.08 -2.96
CA GLY A 31 7.06 -4.63 -4.06
C GLY A 31 6.13 -4.53 -5.25
N ARG A 32 6.53 -3.72 -6.24
CA ARG A 32 5.93 -3.75 -7.56
C ARG A 32 5.90 -5.23 -7.93
N ALA A 33 4.70 -5.82 -8.02
CA ALA A 33 4.63 -7.22 -8.37
C ALA A 33 5.26 -7.31 -9.77
N GLU A 34 6.09 -8.33 -10.01
CA GLU A 34 6.70 -8.53 -11.33
C GLU A 34 5.63 -8.65 -12.44
N PHE A 35 4.39 -8.94 -12.02
CA PHE A 35 3.20 -9.15 -12.84
C PHE A 35 2.13 -8.07 -12.66
N SER A 36 2.55 -6.88 -12.21
CA SER A 36 1.71 -5.70 -12.16
C SER A 36 1.27 -5.30 -13.57
N ILE A 37 -0.05 -5.15 -13.74
CA ILE A 37 -0.71 -4.62 -14.93
C ILE A 37 -0.79 -3.11 -14.84
N ALA A 38 -1.06 -2.58 -13.64
CA ALA A 38 -1.03 -1.15 -13.39
C ALA A 38 -0.41 -0.88 -12.03
N TYR A 39 0.38 0.19 -11.96
CA TYR A 39 0.91 0.69 -10.72
C TYR A 39 0.83 2.20 -10.68
N CYS A 40 0.19 2.69 -9.62
CA CYS A 40 0.01 4.10 -9.31
C CYS A 40 0.71 4.40 -7.99
N ASP A 41 1.70 5.28 -8.04
CA ASP A 41 2.44 5.72 -6.88
C ASP A 41 1.93 7.08 -6.38
N GLY A 42 1.00 7.06 -5.44
CA GLY A 42 0.44 8.24 -4.78
C GLY A 42 1.24 8.68 -3.56
N ALA A 43 0.88 9.86 -3.05
CA ALA A 43 1.55 10.43 -1.89
C ALA A 43 1.18 9.68 -0.60
N ALA A 44 -0.09 9.31 -0.45
CA ALA A 44 -0.61 8.61 0.71
C ALA A 44 -0.72 7.10 0.47
N PHE A 45 -0.98 6.70 -0.77
CA PHE A 45 -1.22 5.31 -1.14
C PHE A 45 -0.37 4.89 -2.32
N ALA A 46 0.05 3.63 -2.32
CA ALA A 46 0.55 2.96 -3.51
C ALA A 46 -0.46 1.88 -3.91
N THR A 47 -0.93 1.94 -5.15
CA THR A 47 -1.95 1.02 -5.66
C THR A 47 -1.39 0.17 -6.78
N ASN A 48 -1.56 -1.14 -6.65
CA ASN A 48 -1.09 -2.14 -7.59
C ASN A 48 -2.28 -2.97 -8.09
N ILE A 49 -2.45 -3.06 -9.40
CA ILE A 49 -3.32 -4.02 -10.06
C ILE A 49 -2.45 -5.12 -10.66
N TYR A 50 -2.70 -6.38 -10.32
CA TYR A 50 -1.92 -7.52 -10.78
C TYR A 50 -2.81 -8.73 -11.06
N ARG A 51 -2.34 -9.69 -11.85
CA ARG A 51 -3.01 -10.99 -12.01
C ARG A 51 -2.65 -11.90 -10.84
N ALA A 52 -3.65 -12.44 -10.15
CA ALA A 52 -3.42 -13.49 -9.16
C ALA A 52 -3.25 -14.84 -9.87
N GLY A 53 -2.23 -15.62 -9.49
CA GLY A 53 -1.95 -16.93 -10.10
C GLY A 53 -0.87 -16.86 -11.18
N ASP A 54 -1.09 -17.54 -12.31
CA ASP A 54 -0.14 -17.56 -13.43
C ASP A 54 -0.11 -16.18 -14.12
N PRO A 55 1.02 -15.48 -14.08
CA PRO A 55 1.12 -14.14 -14.63
C PRO A 55 1.15 -14.06 -16.15
N GLU A 56 1.50 -15.15 -16.83
CA GLU A 56 1.51 -15.21 -18.29
C GLU A 56 0.12 -15.60 -18.83
N SER A 57 -0.80 -16.00 -17.95
CA SER A 57 -2.16 -16.33 -18.34
C SER A 57 -3.06 -15.10 -18.33
N PRO A 58 -3.55 -14.61 -19.49
CA PRO A 58 -4.47 -13.48 -19.55
C PRO A 58 -5.84 -13.80 -18.92
N SER A 59 -6.14 -15.07 -18.63
CA SER A 59 -7.38 -15.50 -17.97
C SER A 59 -7.34 -15.41 -16.45
N SER A 60 -6.17 -15.15 -15.85
CA SER A 60 -6.07 -14.99 -14.40
C SER A 60 -6.81 -13.73 -13.92
N ASP A 61 -7.50 -13.88 -12.80
CA ASP A 61 -8.28 -12.81 -12.16
C ASP A 61 -7.39 -11.62 -11.79
N LEU A 62 -7.94 -10.42 -11.96
CA LEU A 62 -7.30 -9.19 -11.51
C LEU A 62 -7.48 -9.03 -10.00
N THR A 63 -6.43 -8.57 -9.35
CA THR A 63 -6.43 -8.24 -7.93
C THR A 63 -5.95 -6.81 -7.74
N MET A 64 -6.70 -6.04 -6.96
CA MET A 64 -6.32 -4.71 -6.51
C MET A 64 -5.70 -4.81 -5.12
N ARG A 65 -4.51 -4.23 -4.98
CA ARG A 65 -3.84 -4.03 -3.70
C ARG A 65 -3.60 -2.56 -3.46
N ILE A 66 -4.02 -2.07 -2.29
CA ILE A 66 -3.76 -0.71 -1.83
C ILE A 66 -2.88 -0.79 -0.58
N PHE A 67 -1.75 -0.10 -0.64
CA PHE A 67 -0.82 0.03 0.47
C PHE A 67 -0.89 1.44 1.06
N SER A 68 -1.19 1.56 2.35
CA SER A 68 -1.11 2.83 3.09
C SER A 68 0.35 3.14 3.39
N ARG A 69 0.85 4.26 2.87
CA ARG A 69 2.22 4.71 3.15
C ARG A 69 2.36 5.24 4.57
N ALA A 70 1.30 5.87 5.10
CA ALA A 70 1.28 6.41 6.46
C ALA A 70 1.42 5.30 7.51
N ASP A 71 0.72 4.18 7.29
CA ASP A 71 0.66 3.07 8.25
C ASP A 71 1.67 1.96 7.92
N GLY A 72 2.23 1.95 6.71
CA GLY A 72 3.15 0.93 6.24
C GLY A 72 2.50 -0.45 6.06
N VAL A 73 1.19 -0.52 5.84
CA VAL A 73 0.44 -1.78 5.73
C VAL A 73 -0.39 -1.86 4.45
N VAL A 74 -0.66 -3.10 4.03
CA VAL A 74 -1.64 -3.38 2.98
C VAL A 74 -3.04 -3.18 3.57
N PHE A 75 -3.73 -2.15 3.10
CA PHE A 75 -5.08 -1.81 3.53
C PHE A 75 -6.15 -2.63 2.80
N LEU A 76 -5.91 -2.92 1.51
CA LEU A 76 -6.83 -3.70 0.67
C LEU A 76 -6.03 -4.69 -0.18
N ASN A 77 -6.51 -5.92 -0.32
CA ASN A 77 -5.97 -6.91 -1.25
C ASN A 77 -7.09 -7.88 -1.67
N THR A 78 -7.73 -7.59 -2.80
CA THR A 78 -9.00 -8.22 -3.18
C THR A 78 -9.15 -8.28 -4.70
N LEU A 79 -10.05 -9.13 -5.20
CA LEU A 79 -10.37 -9.19 -6.62
C LEU A 79 -10.83 -7.82 -7.13
N ALA A 80 -10.44 -7.53 -8.36
CA ALA A 80 -10.74 -6.28 -9.02
C ALA A 80 -11.46 -6.52 -10.34
N ASN A 81 -12.35 -5.60 -10.68
CA ASN A 81 -12.88 -5.46 -12.02
C ASN A 81 -12.07 -4.40 -12.79
N ARG A 82 -12.06 -4.52 -14.11
CA ARG A 82 -11.54 -3.50 -15.02
C ARG A 82 -12.65 -3.04 -15.95
N ALA A 83 -12.88 -1.74 -16.01
CA ALA A 83 -13.76 -1.11 -16.98
C ALA A 83 -12.96 -0.23 -17.95
N PRO A 84 -13.14 -0.37 -19.27
CA PRO A 84 -12.57 0.57 -20.23
C PRO A 84 -13.20 1.95 -20.05
N ASN A 85 -12.39 2.99 -20.23
CA ASN A 85 -12.82 4.39 -20.25
C ASN A 85 -12.20 5.06 -21.50
N PRO A 86 -12.91 5.97 -22.20
CA PRO A 86 -12.34 6.68 -23.35
C PRO A 86 -10.95 7.30 -23.07
N GLU A 87 -10.69 7.70 -21.83
CA GLU A 87 -9.45 8.35 -21.41
C GLU A 87 -8.45 7.40 -20.75
N GLY A 88 -8.79 6.13 -20.50
CA GLY A 88 -7.98 5.23 -19.66
C GLY A 88 -8.62 3.89 -19.30
N TYR A 89 -8.21 3.36 -18.15
CA TYR A 89 -8.86 2.22 -17.51
C TYR A 89 -9.22 2.57 -16.07
N ALA A 90 -10.43 2.21 -15.67
CA ALA A 90 -10.86 2.24 -14.28
C ALA A 90 -10.78 0.82 -13.70
N TYR A 91 -10.11 0.69 -12.57
CA TYR A 91 -10.02 -0.55 -11.81
C TYR A 91 -10.76 -0.36 -10.51
N SER A 92 -11.62 -1.30 -10.12
CA SER A 92 -12.37 -1.21 -8.87
C SER A 92 -12.37 -2.53 -8.12
N ASN A 93 -12.42 -2.48 -6.79
CA ASN A 93 -12.53 -3.70 -5.99
C ASN A 93 -13.92 -4.33 -6.13
N ILE A 94 -13.96 -5.67 -6.16
CA ILE A 94 -15.21 -6.46 -6.19
C ILE A 94 -15.70 -6.73 -4.76
N TYR A 95 -14.78 -6.94 -3.82
CA TYR A 95 -15.08 -7.21 -2.42
C TYR A 95 -14.34 -6.25 -1.49
N GLY A 96 -14.84 -6.15 -0.25
CA GLY A 96 -14.27 -5.32 0.80
C GLY A 96 -15.25 -4.24 1.27
N GLU A 97 -14.83 -3.52 2.30
CA GLU A 97 -15.56 -2.35 2.77
C GLU A 97 -15.17 -1.13 1.91
N ASN A 98 -16.19 -0.38 1.47
CA ASN A 98 -16.09 0.76 0.54
C ASN A 98 -15.76 0.38 -0.90
N GLN A 99 -16.15 1.27 -1.82
CA GLN A 99 -15.82 1.16 -3.24
C GLN A 99 -14.56 1.97 -3.54
N TRP A 100 -13.48 1.26 -3.81
CA TRP A 100 -12.21 1.81 -4.24
C TRP A 100 -12.10 1.77 -5.76
N GLU A 101 -11.67 2.87 -6.34
CA GLU A 101 -11.47 2.99 -7.78
C GLU A 101 -10.14 3.64 -8.10
N LEU A 102 -9.32 3.00 -8.92
CA LEU A 102 -8.10 3.54 -9.48
C LEU A 102 -8.32 3.85 -10.95
N PHE A 103 -8.16 5.11 -11.33
CA PHE A 103 -8.12 5.52 -12.73
C PHE A 103 -6.68 5.70 -13.22
N ILE A 104 -6.35 5.02 -14.32
CA ILE A 104 -5.07 5.14 -15.04
C ILE A 104 -5.38 5.67 -16.44
N PRO A 105 -4.91 6.87 -16.81
CA PRO A 105 -5.15 7.42 -18.15
C PRO A 105 -4.33 6.69 -19.22
N ASN A 106 -4.79 6.77 -20.47
CA ASN A 106 -4.10 6.28 -21.67
C ASN A 106 -3.14 7.31 -22.26
N SER A 107 -3.26 8.60 -21.88
CA SER A 107 -2.45 9.69 -22.43
C SER A 107 -1.00 9.66 -21.93
N GLU A 108 -0.13 10.49 -22.51
CA GLU A 108 1.23 10.73 -22.01
C GLU A 108 1.24 11.27 -20.57
N SER A 109 0.10 11.71 -20.05
CA SER A 109 -0.06 11.99 -18.63
C SER A 109 0.39 10.79 -17.81
N LEU A 110 1.34 11.03 -16.91
CA LEU A 110 1.76 10.05 -15.93
C LEU A 110 0.96 10.18 -14.63
N GLN A 111 -0.21 10.84 -14.62
CA GLN A 111 -1.00 10.97 -13.39
C GLN A 111 -2.08 9.90 -13.28
N CYS A 112 -2.30 9.38 -12.09
CA CYS A 112 -3.38 8.48 -11.75
C CYS A 112 -4.18 9.03 -10.57
N THR A 113 -5.44 8.61 -10.48
CA THR A 113 -6.36 9.08 -9.44
C THR A 113 -6.93 7.90 -8.67
N LEU A 114 -6.81 7.93 -7.35
CA LEU A 114 -7.41 6.96 -6.45
C LEU A 114 -8.61 7.60 -5.76
N SER A 115 -9.75 6.96 -5.91
CA SER A 115 -11.02 7.36 -5.32
C SER A 115 -11.54 6.31 -4.35
N ARG A 116 -12.27 6.76 -3.34
CA ARG A 116 -13.02 5.94 -2.40
C ARG A 116 -14.43 6.48 -2.29
N ASP A 117 -15.42 5.62 -2.54
CA ASP A 117 -16.85 5.94 -2.57
C ASP A 117 -17.16 7.17 -3.44
N GLY A 118 -16.52 7.22 -4.61
CA GLY A 118 -16.65 8.33 -5.59
C GLY A 118 -15.90 9.61 -5.23
N THR A 119 -15.21 9.67 -4.09
CA THR A 119 -14.39 10.82 -3.70
C THR A 119 -12.92 10.55 -3.98
N VAL A 120 -12.25 11.46 -4.70
CA VAL A 120 -10.80 11.39 -4.90
C VAL A 120 -10.10 11.58 -3.55
N ILE A 121 -9.27 10.62 -3.17
CA ILE A 121 -8.51 10.66 -1.91
C ILE A 121 -7.01 10.76 -2.13
N ASP A 122 -6.50 10.42 -3.32
CA ASP A 122 -5.09 10.53 -3.64
C ASP A 122 -4.88 10.67 -5.15
N ASN A 123 -3.76 11.27 -5.52
CA ASN A 123 -3.26 11.31 -6.88
C ASN A 123 -1.81 10.86 -6.89
N GLY A 124 -1.41 10.16 -7.93
CA GLY A 124 -0.10 9.56 -8.02
C GLY A 124 0.51 9.60 -9.40
N THR A 125 1.70 9.04 -9.48
CA THR A 125 2.41 8.84 -10.75
C THR A 125 2.22 7.40 -11.24
N VAL A 126 1.79 7.25 -12.49
CA VAL A 126 1.76 5.98 -13.21
C VAL A 126 3.19 5.59 -13.55
N THR A 127 3.69 4.51 -12.96
CA THR A 127 5.00 3.95 -13.31
C THR A 127 4.90 2.64 -14.09
N MET A 128 3.68 2.12 -14.23
CA MET A 128 3.38 0.91 -15.00
C MET A 128 1.91 0.95 -15.42
N ARG A 129 1.67 0.62 -16.68
CA ARG A 129 0.34 0.39 -17.23
C ARG A 129 0.46 -0.66 -18.34
N GLU A 130 -0.54 -1.51 -18.44
CA GLU A 130 -0.73 -2.33 -19.63
C GLU A 130 -0.97 -1.40 -20.82
N LEU A 131 -0.42 -1.78 -21.97
CA LEU A 131 -0.65 -1.01 -23.18
C LEU A 131 -2.16 -1.01 -23.49
N PRO A 132 -2.70 0.09 -24.04
CA PRO A 132 -4.08 0.10 -24.51
C PRO A 132 -4.31 -1.11 -25.41
N SER A 133 -5.32 -1.91 -25.11
CA SER A 133 -5.79 -2.95 -26.03
C SER A 133 -6.38 -2.24 -27.23
N GLY A 134 -5.68 -2.25 -28.37
CA GLY A 134 -6.20 -1.72 -29.61
C GLY A 134 -7.36 -2.58 -30.08
N ASP A 135 -8.55 -1.99 -30.14
CA ASP A 135 -9.61 -2.44 -31.04
C ASP A 135 -9.44 -1.75 -32.40
#